data_AF-A0A2R5G194-F1
#
_entry.id   AF-A0A2R5G194-F1
#
_cell.length_a   1.000
_cell.length_b   1.000
_cell.length_c   1.000
_cell.angle_alpha   90.00
_cell.angle_beta   90.00
_cell.angle_gamma   90.00
#
_symmetry.space_group_name_H-M   'P 1'
#
loop_
_entity.id
_entity.type
_entity.pdbx_description
1 polymer ?
#
loop_
_entity_poly.entity_id
_entity_poly.type
_entity_poly.pdbx_seq_one_letter_code
_entity_poly.pdbx_strand_id
1 'polypeptide(L)'
;MGDGDVPRERPLRAALHLARHLASPWWILQFVKSPISYPRRLVVFILFLWGLGRLRSHDPTVRLTERNKVVIYLPRLLCDVLARLAWPLNMLLDVAPLAAQMYFARKPGVWPMPVKDLESMQTSGDASKARESILSEKVSVVPEETLTQLFGTLEPAHAEDLVAKTWEGKLIRTGTRALDLVDLVLARPLLVLGVGWGKRFRAPHRGDALILHWMDKIYFPMPMYGNASIVDMEYAGKTQATARYNHQPWNEHFRILNDGKESGKMVLLGAWCTRDTIGGWFTLTHQTEVETLSASNA
;
A
#
# COMPACT_ATOMS: atom_id res chain seq x y z
N MET A 1 41.30 -38.03 10.38
CA MET A 1 39.97 -37.43 10.53
C MET A 1 39.56 -36.97 9.14
N GLY A 2 38.67 -37.71 8.49
CA GLY A 2 38.25 -37.45 7.11
C GLY A 2 36.97 -36.62 7.10
N ASP A 3 37.00 -35.48 6.42
CA ASP A 3 35.82 -34.69 6.10
C ASP A 3 34.98 -35.43 5.07
N GLY A 4 33.76 -35.80 5.47
CA GLY A 4 32.77 -36.40 4.60
C GLY A 4 32.00 -35.33 3.84
N ASP A 5 32.21 -35.26 2.53
CA ASP A 5 31.40 -34.47 1.60
C ASP A 5 29.94 -34.95 1.62
N VAL A 6 29.04 -34.08 2.09
CA VAL A 6 27.59 -34.29 2.02
C VAL A 6 27.12 -33.92 0.60
N PRO A 7 26.44 -34.81 -0.14
CA PRO A 7 26.07 -34.53 -1.53
C PRO A 7 24.95 -33.48 -1.61
N ARG A 8 25.28 -32.27 -2.06
CA ARG A 8 24.36 -31.14 -2.31
C ARG A 8 23.36 -31.36 -3.46
N GLU A 9 23.38 -32.51 -4.14
CA GLU A 9 22.54 -32.75 -5.34
C GLU A 9 21.11 -33.21 -5.07
N ARG A 10 20.82 -33.77 -3.88
CA ARG A 10 19.49 -34.33 -3.59
C ARG A 10 18.35 -33.29 -3.54
N PRO A 11 18.53 -32.09 -2.96
CA PRO A 11 17.47 -31.07 -2.93
C PRO A 11 17.14 -30.54 -4.33
N LEU A 12 18.15 -30.41 -5.19
CA LEU A 12 18.01 -29.85 -6.54
C LEU A 12 17.22 -30.81 -7.46
N ARG A 13 17.51 -32.13 -7.39
CA ARG A 13 16.76 -33.14 -8.15
C ARG A 13 15.31 -33.26 -7.67
N ALA A 14 15.05 -33.15 -6.36
CA ALA A 14 13.69 -33.15 -5.81
C ALA A 14 12.88 -31.92 -6.27
N ALA A 15 13.51 -30.74 -6.29
CA ALA A 15 12.89 -29.51 -6.78
C ALA A 15 12.57 -29.57 -8.29
N LEU A 16 13.47 -30.14 -9.10
CA LEU A 16 13.27 -30.31 -10.55
C LEU A 16 12.17 -31.32 -10.89
N HIS A 17 12.05 -32.39 -10.11
CA HIS A 17 10.95 -33.37 -10.27
C HIS A 17 9.59 -32.76 -9.93
N LEU A 18 9.53 -31.96 -8.86
CA LEU A 18 8.31 -31.25 -8.46
C LEU A 18 7.90 -30.20 -9.51
N ALA A 19 8.87 -29.45 -10.05
CA ALA A 19 8.64 -28.47 -11.11
C ALA A 19 8.11 -29.11 -12.41
N ARG A 20 8.63 -30.27 -12.81
CA ARG A 20 8.13 -31.03 -13.98
C ARG A 20 6.70 -31.54 -13.78
N HIS A 21 6.34 -31.96 -12.56
CA HIS A 21 4.97 -32.39 -12.26
C HIS A 21 3.98 -31.23 -12.27
N LEU A 22 4.38 -30.05 -11.79
CA LEU A 22 3.53 -28.86 -11.75
C LEU A 22 3.39 -28.15 -13.12
N ALA A 23 4.28 -28.41 -14.09
CA ALA A 23 4.23 -27.83 -15.44
C ALA A 23 3.31 -28.59 -16.42
N SER A 24 2.73 -29.72 -16.02
CA SER A 24 1.84 -30.52 -16.88
C SER A 24 0.40 -29.96 -16.90
N PRO A 25 -0.19 -29.67 -18.09
CA PRO A 25 -1.57 -29.20 -18.23
C PRO A 25 -2.62 -30.17 -17.65
N TRP A 26 -2.27 -31.46 -17.51
CA TRP A 26 -3.16 -32.50 -16.99
C TRP A 26 -3.57 -32.29 -15.53
N TRP A 27 -2.76 -31.58 -14.74
CA TRP A 27 -3.08 -31.33 -13.34
C TRP A 27 -4.21 -30.30 -13.16
N ILE A 28 -4.36 -29.34 -14.08
CA ILE A 28 -5.46 -28.35 -14.07
C ILE A 28 -6.81 -29.06 -14.22
N LEU A 29 -6.89 -30.11 -15.06
CA LEU A 29 -8.10 -30.91 -15.25
C LEU A 29 -8.42 -31.80 -14.03
N GLN A 30 -7.41 -32.33 -13.36
CA GLN A 30 -7.55 -33.07 -12.09
C GLN A 30 -7.96 -32.15 -10.93
N PHE A 31 -7.53 -30.88 -10.97
CA PHE A 31 -7.80 -29.87 -9.94
C PHE A 31 -9.27 -29.41 -9.90
N VAL A 32 -9.95 -29.41 -11.06
CA VAL A 32 -11.40 -29.13 -11.14
C VAL A 32 -12.22 -30.28 -10.52
N LYS A 33 -11.77 -31.52 -10.68
CA LYS A 33 -12.51 -32.75 -10.30
C LYS A 33 -12.21 -33.29 -8.89
N SER A 34 -11.16 -32.81 -8.21
CA SER A 34 -10.72 -33.33 -6.91
C SER A 34 -11.61 -32.88 -5.74
N PRO A 35 -12.01 -33.73 -4.78
CA PRO A 35 -12.86 -33.36 -3.64
C PRO A 35 -12.16 -32.50 -2.57
N ILE A 36 -10.96 -31.97 -2.85
CA ILE A 36 -10.21 -31.11 -1.95
C ILE A 36 -11.00 -29.82 -1.66
N SER A 37 -11.10 -29.45 -0.38
CA SER A 37 -11.79 -28.25 0.09
C SER A 37 -11.23 -26.98 -0.57
N TYR A 38 -12.11 -26.02 -0.84
CA TYR A 38 -11.82 -24.74 -1.48
C TYR A 38 -10.54 -24.03 -0.97
N PRO A 39 -10.25 -23.93 0.35
CA PRO A 39 -9.03 -23.27 0.83
C PRO A 39 -7.74 -23.96 0.39
N ARG A 40 -7.71 -25.30 0.30
CA ARG A 40 -6.53 -26.03 -0.15
C ARG A 40 -6.29 -25.84 -1.65
N ARG A 41 -7.35 -25.74 -2.45
CA ARG A 41 -7.24 -25.39 -3.88
C ARG A 41 -6.65 -23.99 -4.04
N LEU A 42 -7.16 -23.01 -3.30
CA LEU A 42 -6.64 -21.64 -3.38
C LEU A 42 -5.14 -21.55 -3.07
N VAL A 43 -4.65 -22.23 -2.02
CA VAL A 43 -3.23 -22.28 -1.68
C VAL A 43 -2.40 -22.87 -2.82
N VAL A 44 -2.85 -24.00 -3.37
CA VAL A 44 -2.15 -24.70 -4.46
C VAL A 44 -2.13 -23.86 -5.74
N PHE A 45 -3.21 -23.15 -6.05
CA PHE A 45 -3.27 -22.22 -7.18
C PHE A 45 -2.37 -21.00 -6.97
N ILE A 46 -2.31 -20.45 -5.75
CA ILE A 46 -1.38 -19.36 -5.40
C ILE A 46 0.07 -19.84 -5.56
N LEU A 47 0.41 -21.03 -5.07
CA LEU A 47 1.75 -21.61 -5.22
C LEU A 47 2.09 -21.88 -6.69
N PHE A 48 1.12 -22.29 -7.50
CA PHE A 48 1.29 -22.47 -8.95
C PHE A 48 1.54 -21.15 -9.67
N LEU A 49 0.73 -20.11 -9.39
CA LEU A 49 0.95 -18.77 -9.94
C LEU A 49 2.28 -18.17 -9.47
N TRP A 50 2.68 -18.43 -8.23
CA TRP A 50 3.99 -18.06 -7.71
C TRP A 50 5.12 -18.78 -8.45
N GLY A 51 4.97 -20.07 -8.74
CA GLY A 51 5.91 -20.85 -9.54
C GLY A 51 6.00 -20.39 -11.00
N LEU A 52 4.87 -20.11 -11.65
CA LEU A 52 4.83 -19.50 -12.99
C LEU A 52 5.46 -18.11 -13.02
N GLY A 53 5.23 -17.32 -11.97
CA GLY A 53 5.86 -16.02 -11.75
C GLY A 53 7.38 -16.13 -11.73
N ARG A 54 7.93 -17.14 -11.04
CA ARG A 54 9.38 -17.42 -11.04
C ARG A 54 9.94 -17.82 -12.42
N LEU A 55 9.15 -18.49 -13.25
CA LEU A 55 9.60 -18.98 -14.55
C LEU A 55 9.63 -17.88 -15.63
N ARG A 56 8.84 -16.82 -15.47
CA ARG A 56 8.75 -15.70 -16.44
C ARG A 56 9.34 -14.37 -15.94
N SER A 57 9.52 -14.22 -14.64
CA SER A 57 10.09 -13.02 -14.04
C SER A 57 11.09 -13.42 -12.96
N HIS A 58 12.23 -12.75 -12.90
CA HIS A 58 13.23 -12.91 -11.84
C HIS A 58 12.73 -12.52 -10.42
N ASP A 59 11.41 -12.42 -10.19
CA ASP A 59 10.89 -11.43 -9.24
C ASP A 59 9.69 -11.86 -8.37
N PRO A 60 9.74 -13.05 -7.74
CA PRO A 60 9.37 -13.15 -6.34
C PRO A 60 10.62 -13.42 -5.50
N THR A 61 11.17 -12.34 -4.96
CA THR A 61 12.31 -12.40 -4.05
C THR A 61 11.81 -12.23 -2.61
N VAL A 62 12.18 -13.16 -1.75
CA VAL A 62 12.21 -12.90 -0.30
C VAL A 62 13.62 -12.40 -0.05
N ARG A 63 13.74 -11.18 0.49
CA ARG A 63 15.04 -10.59 0.82
C ARG A 63 15.17 -10.40 2.32
N LEU A 64 16.35 -10.68 2.83
CA LEU A 64 16.78 -10.23 4.14
C LEU A 64 17.53 -8.92 3.92
N THR A 65 17.10 -7.85 4.59
CA THR A 65 17.85 -6.59 4.63
C THR A 65 19.01 -6.70 5.60
N GLU A 66 19.96 -5.76 5.53
CA GLU A 66 21.12 -5.68 6.43
C GLU A 66 20.73 -5.61 7.91
N ARG A 67 19.50 -5.18 8.24
CA ARG A 67 18.98 -5.09 9.62
C ARG A 67 18.09 -6.28 10.02
N ASN A 68 18.26 -7.43 9.38
CA ASN A 68 17.47 -8.64 9.62
C ASN A 68 15.95 -8.45 9.40
N LYS A 69 15.56 -7.59 8.46
CA LYS A 69 14.15 -7.48 8.05
C LYS A 69 13.89 -8.38 6.86
N VAL A 70 12.81 -9.13 6.90
CA VAL A 70 12.33 -9.96 5.79
C VAL A 70 11.37 -9.13 4.95
N VAL A 71 11.70 -8.98 3.68
CA VAL A 71 10.92 -8.19 2.73
C VAL A 71 10.46 -9.10 1.60
N ILE A 72 9.15 -9.22 1.45
CA ILE A 72 8.53 -10.07 0.43
C ILE A 72 8.15 -9.20 -0.77
N TYR A 73 8.56 -9.64 -1.96
CA TYR A 73 8.10 -9.07 -3.23
C TYR A 73 7.20 -10.08 -3.93
N LEU A 74 6.04 -9.62 -4.39
CA LEU A 74 5.16 -10.42 -5.22
C LEU A 74 5.32 -10.03 -6.70
N PRO A 75 5.24 -11.00 -7.63
CA PRO A 75 5.27 -10.72 -9.05
C PRO A 75 4.01 -9.93 -9.44
N ARG A 76 4.16 -8.99 -10.37
CA ARG A 76 3.04 -8.14 -10.82
C ARG A 76 1.82 -8.96 -11.25
N LEU A 77 2.04 -10.02 -12.04
CA LEU A 77 0.96 -10.89 -12.52
C LEU A 77 0.15 -11.50 -11.36
N LEU A 78 0.83 -11.92 -10.28
CA LEU A 78 0.15 -12.48 -9.12
C LEU A 78 -0.69 -11.42 -8.41
N CYS A 79 -0.18 -10.19 -8.25
CA CYS A 79 -0.96 -9.08 -7.70
C CYS A 79 -2.20 -8.78 -8.57
N ASP A 80 -2.04 -8.71 -9.88
CA ASP A 80 -3.15 -8.42 -10.80
C ASP A 80 -4.23 -9.53 -10.77
N VAL A 81 -3.83 -10.80 -10.73
CA VAL A 81 -4.77 -11.93 -10.62
C VAL A 81 -5.50 -11.91 -9.27
N LEU A 82 -4.78 -11.71 -8.16
CA LEU A 82 -5.38 -11.69 -6.83
C LEU A 82 -6.30 -10.49 -6.65
N ALA A 83 -5.96 -9.32 -7.20
CA ALA A 83 -6.84 -8.16 -7.20
C ALA A 83 -8.14 -8.41 -7.95
N ARG A 84 -8.07 -9.10 -9.10
CA ARG A 84 -9.24 -9.47 -9.88
C ARG A 84 -10.11 -10.51 -9.19
N LEU A 85 -9.50 -11.49 -8.51
CA LEU A 85 -10.24 -12.46 -7.70
C LEU A 85 -10.88 -11.80 -6.47
N ALA A 86 -10.22 -10.80 -5.89
CA ALA A 86 -10.74 -10.00 -4.79
C ALA A 86 -11.75 -8.92 -5.25
N TRP A 87 -12.07 -8.82 -6.54
CA TRP A 87 -12.93 -7.76 -7.07
C TRP A 87 -14.28 -7.63 -6.35
N PRO A 88 -15.02 -8.70 -6.00
CA PRO A 88 -16.26 -8.56 -5.24
C PRO A 88 -16.06 -7.90 -3.88
N LEU A 89 -14.99 -8.27 -3.17
CA LEU A 89 -14.63 -7.65 -1.89
C LEU A 89 -14.21 -6.19 -2.09
N ASN A 90 -13.43 -5.90 -3.12
CA ASN A 90 -13.02 -4.55 -3.45
C ASN A 90 -14.20 -3.65 -3.85
N MET A 91 -15.21 -4.19 -4.55
CA MET A 91 -16.45 -3.46 -4.83
C MET A 91 -17.23 -3.15 -3.56
N LEU A 92 -17.32 -4.10 -2.62
CA LEU A 92 -17.90 -3.82 -1.31
C LEU A 92 -17.12 -2.74 -0.57
N LEU A 93 -15.79 -2.75 -0.65
CA LEU A 93 -14.92 -1.71 -0.08
C LEU A 93 -14.96 -0.38 -0.84
N ASP A 94 -15.47 -0.30 -2.06
CA ASP A 94 -15.69 0.96 -2.78
C ASP A 94 -17.08 1.53 -2.45
N VAL A 95 -18.10 0.66 -2.44
CA VAL A 95 -19.49 1.03 -2.14
C VAL A 95 -19.67 1.36 -0.67
N ALA A 96 -19.03 0.64 0.26
CA ALA A 96 -19.23 0.85 1.69
C ALA A 96 -18.74 2.24 2.16
N PRO A 97 -17.55 2.74 1.77
CA PRO A 97 -17.13 4.11 2.01
C PRO A 97 -18.07 5.13 1.39
N LEU A 98 -18.52 4.91 0.15
CA LEU A 98 -19.47 5.82 -0.51
C LEU A 98 -20.81 5.87 0.24
N ALA A 99 -21.33 4.70 0.64
CA ALA A 99 -22.56 4.59 1.42
C ALA A 99 -22.40 5.17 2.83
N ALA A 100 -21.29 4.88 3.50
CA ALA A 100 -20.94 5.46 4.79
C ALA A 100 -20.80 6.98 4.66
N GLN A 101 -20.20 7.48 3.59
CA GLN A 101 -20.10 8.90 3.34
C GLN A 101 -21.47 9.53 3.07
N MET A 102 -22.34 8.89 2.29
CA MET A 102 -23.73 9.34 2.10
C MET A 102 -24.51 9.35 3.42
N TYR A 103 -24.19 8.44 4.35
CA TYR A 103 -24.89 8.30 5.62
C TYR A 103 -24.34 9.22 6.72
N PHE A 104 -23.02 9.39 6.81
CA PHE A 104 -22.33 10.13 7.87
C PHE A 104 -21.90 11.54 7.46
N ALA A 105 -21.61 11.79 6.19
CA ALA A 105 -21.18 13.11 5.75
C ALA A 105 -22.42 14.00 5.52
N ARG A 106 -22.67 14.92 6.47
CA ARG A 106 -23.71 15.96 6.34
C ARG A 106 -23.54 16.85 5.10
N LYS A 107 -22.35 16.86 4.51
CA LYS A 107 -22.03 17.45 3.20
C LYS A 107 -21.07 16.51 2.47
N PRO A 108 -21.28 16.17 1.19
CA PRO A 108 -20.27 15.46 0.43
C PRO A 108 -19.00 16.32 0.41
N GLY A 109 -17.89 15.79 0.91
CA GLY A 109 -16.56 16.38 0.73
C GLY A 109 -16.15 16.31 -0.74
N VAL A 110 -16.81 17.12 -1.58
CA VAL A 110 -16.46 17.28 -2.98
C VAL A 110 -15.19 18.11 -3.01
N TRP A 111 -14.12 17.47 -3.48
CA TRP A 111 -12.83 18.12 -3.71
C TRP A 111 -12.41 17.88 -5.17
N PRO A 112 -11.72 18.81 -5.85
CA PRO A 112 -11.25 20.11 -5.38
C PRO A 112 -12.36 21.10 -5.06
N MET A 113 -12.23 21.80 -3.92
CA MET A 113 -12.95 23.05 -3.72
C MET A 113 -12.46 24.06 -4.77
N PRO A 114 -13.33 24.98 -5.24
CA PRO A 114 -12.91 26.12 -6.05
C PRO A 114 -11.70 26.83 -5.43
N VAL A 115 -10.73 27.24 -6.26
CA VAL A 115 -9.48 27.91 -5.81
C VAL A 115 -9.76 29.14 -4.92
N LYS A 116 -10.85 29.85 -5.17
CA LYS A 116 -11.29 31.00 -4.36
C LYS A 116 -11.59 30.65 -2.90
N ASP A 117 -12.10 29.44 -2.66
CA ASP A 117 -12.44 28.98 -1.31
C ASP A 117 -11.17 28.57 -0.55
N LEU A 118 -10.16 28.03 -1.25
CA LEU A 118 -8.83 27.75 -0.71
C LEU A 118 -8.12 29.02 -0.23
N GLU A 119 -8.16 30.11 -1.00
CA GLU A 119 -7.51 31.38 -0.63
C GLU A 119 -8.12 31.97 0.66
N SER A 120 -9.45 31.90 0.82
CA SER A 120 -10.13 32.37 2.04
C SER A 120 -9.75 31.57 3.29
N MET A 121 -9.30 30.33 3.11
CA MET A 121 -9.00 29.39 4.19
C MET A 121 -7.53 29.41 4.66
N GLN A 122 -6.62 30.01 3.91
CA GLN A 122 -5.17 30.02 4.20
C GLN A 122 -4.75 30.87 5.42
N THR A 123 -5.68 31.61 6.04
CA THR A 123 -5.38 32.56 7.13
C THR A 123 -5.56 31.99 8.54
N SER A 124 -5.93 30.72 8.70
CA SER A 124 -6.23 30.15 10.02
C SER A 124 -4.96 29.65 10.74
N GLY A 125 -4.76 30.06 12.00
CA GLY A 125 -3.72 29.52 12.89
C GLY A 125 -3.90 28.03 13.23
N ASP A 126 -4.97 27.40 12.75
CA ASP A 126 -5.34 26.02 13.06
C ASP A 126 -4.59 25.01 12.18
N ALA A 127 -4.21 25.37 10.95
CA ALA A 127 -3.43 24.51 10.06
C ALA A 127 -2.01 24.23 10.62
N SER A 128 -1.33 25.25 11.15
CA SER A 128 0.00 25.08 11.76
C SER A 128 -0.06 24.21 13.01
N LYS A 129 -1.06 24.45 13.88
CA LYS A 129 -1.30 23.61 15.06
C LYS A 129 -1.61 22.17 14.68
N ALA A 130 -2.41 21.95 13.62
CA ALA A 130 -2.69 20.62 13.11
C ALA A 130 -1.40 19.93 12.61
N ARG A 131 -0.56 20.63 11.86
CA ARG A 131 0.75 20.11 11.41
C ARG A 131 1.61 19.66 12.57
N GLU A 132 1.84 20.53 13.56
CA GLU A 132 2.63 20.20 14.76
C GLU A 132 2.01 19.04 15.53
N SER A 133 0.69 19.02 15.62
CA SER A 133 -0.04 17.98 16.33
C SER A 133 0.00 16.61 15.65
N ILE A 134 0.00 16.57 14.32
CA ILE A 134 0.16 15.35 13.53
C ILE A 134 1.60 14.84 13.67
N LEU A 135 2.59 15.73 13.53
CA LEU A 135 4.01 15.38 13.60
C LEU A 135 4.45 14.96 15.01
N SER A 136 3.87 15.55 16.05
CA SER A 136 4.13 15.16 17.46
C SER A 136 3.32 13.95 17.91
N GLU A 137 2.46 13.41 17.04
CA GLU A 137 1.60 12.27 17.31
C GLU A 137 0.61 12.45 18.49
N LYS A 138 0.43 13.68 18.97
CA LYS A 138 -0.37 14.00 20.16
C LYS A 138 -1.88 13.94 19.93
N VAL A 139 -2.34 14.20 18.69
CA VAL A 139 -3.76 14.20 18.36
C VAL A 139 -4.08 13.13 17.33
N SER A 140 -5.12 12.36 17.63
CA SER A 140 -5.59 11.26 16.80
C SER A 140 -6.87 11.60 16.01
N VAL A 141 -7.44 12.80 16.19
CA VAL A 141 -8.63 13.27 15.49
C VAL A 141 -8.45 14.75 15.12
N VAL A 142 -8.42 15.06 13.83
CA VAL A 142 -8.29 16.43 13.31
C VAL A 142 -9.50 16.71 12.41
N PRO A 143 -10.21 17.85 12.57
CA PRO A 143 -11.31 18.19 11.70
C PRO A 143 -10.89 18.15 10.23
N GLU A 144 -11.74 17.58 9.38
CA GLU A 144 -11.45 17.44 7.95
C GLU A 144 -11.19 18.77 7.26
N GLU A 145 -11.93 19.82 7.64
CA GLU A 145 -11.72 21.17 7.16
C GLU A 145 -10.28 21.61 7.44
N THR A 146 -9.82 21.50 8.69
CA THR A 146 -8.43 21.82 9.05
C THR A 146 -7.39 21.01 8.26
N LEU A 147 -7.64 19.72 8.01
CA LEU A 147 -6.75 18.89 7.18
C LEU A 147 -6.74 19.35 5.72
N THR A 148 -7.89 19.73 5.21
CA THR A 148 -8.05 20.24 3.85
C THR A 148 -7.32 21.58 3.68
N GLN A 149 -7.46 22.49 4.65
CA GLN A 149 -6.73 23.75 4.70
C GLN A 149 -5.22 23.50 4.74
N LEU A 150 -4.77 22.65 5.67
CA LEU A 150 -3.37 22.26 5.79
C LEU A 150 -2.87 21.71 4.44
N PHE A 151 -3.54 20.73 3.85
CA PHE A 151 -3.15 20.13 2.58
C PHE A 151 -3.03 21.15 1.43
N GLY A 152 -3.90 22.16 1.39
CA GLY A 152 -3.81 23.26 0.42
C GLY A 152 -2.56 24.14 0.59
N THR A 153 -2.10 24.32 1.83
CA THR A 153 -0.90 25.14 2.14
C THR A 153 0.42 24.40 1.90
N LEU A 154 0.42 23.07 1.95
CA LEU A 154 1.65 22.29 1.82
C LEU A 154 2.20 22.29 0.38
N GLU A 155 3.51 22.08 0.29
CA GLU A 155 4.21 21.87 -0.99
C GLU A 155 3.83 20.52 -1.62
N PRO A 156 3.72 20.43 -2.96
CA PRO A 156 3.57 19.16 -3.65
C PRO A 156 4.74 18.22 -3.36
N ALA A 157 4.44 16.96 -3.08
CA ALA A 157 5.42 15.91 -3.30
C ALA A 157 5.41 15.56 -4.79
N HIS A 158 6.54 15.11 -5.34
CA HIS A 158 6.67 14.65 -6.71
C HIS A 158 6.92 13.14 -6.78
N ALA A 159 6.67 12.52 -7.94
CA ALA A 159 6.80 11.08 -8.09
C ALA A 159 8.18 10.56 -7.65
N GLU A 160 9.24 11.31 -7.93
CA GLU A 160 10.62 11.03 -7.50
C GLU A 160 10.80 11.02 -5.97
N ASP A 161 9.98 11.78 -5.23
CA ASP A 161 10.01 11.78 -3.78
C ASP A 161 9.48 10.47 -3.20
N LEU A 162 8.64 9.72 -3.93
CA LEU A 162 8.00 8.49 -3.46
C LEU A 162 8.62 7.21 -4.00
N VAL A 163 9.13 7.24 -5.23
CA VAL A 163 9.70 6.09 -5.92
C VAL A 163 10.99 5.61 -5.24
N ALA A 164 11.24 4.30 -5.32
CA ALA A 164 12.31 3.57 -4.66
C ALA A 164 12.29 3.66 -3.12
N LYS A 165 11.13 3.96 -2.51
CA LYS A 165 10.99 4.10 -1.06
C LYS A 165 9.88 3.21 -0.50
N THR A 166 10.09 2.79 0.75
CA THR A 166 9.09 2.14 1.60
C THR A 166 8.60 3.16 2.62
N TRP A 167 7.30 3.14 2.89
CA TRP A 167 6.62 4.12 3.71
C TRP A 167 5.82 3.41 4.79
N GLU A 168 5.90 3.90 6.02
CA GLU A 168 5.02 3.52 7.12
C GLU A 168 3.79 4.42 7.12
N GLY A 169 2.61 3.82 7.23
CA GLY A 169 1.33 4.50 7.17
C GLY A 169 0.73 4.73 8.55
N LYS A 170 0.11 5.89 8.74
CA LYS A 170 -0.72 6.17 9.93
C LYS A 170 -1.97 6.91 9.52
N LEU A 171 -3.14 6.41 9.91
CA LEU A 171 -4.43 7.04 9.62
C LEU A 171 -4.62 8.27 10.51
N ILE A 172 -5.16 9.35 9.94
CA ILE A 172 -5.60 10.53 10.68
C ILE A 172 -7.11 10.52 10.70
N ARG A 173 -7.72 10.43 11.88
CA ARG A 173 -9.17 10.40 11.95
C ARG A 173 -9.77 11.79 11.80
N THR A 174 -10.93 11.88 11.18
CA THR A 174 -11.72 13.13 11.11
C THR A 174 -13.01 13.07 11.91
N GLY A 175 -13.40 11.88 12.37
CA GLY A 175 -14.66 11.59 13.04
C GLY A 175 -15.84 11.36 12.10
N THR A 176 -15.62 11.39 10.77
CA THR A 176 -16.67 11.44 9.75
C THR A 176 -16.39 10.61 8.51
N ARG A 177 -15.20 10.00 8.38
CA ARG A 177 -14.75 9.39 7.12
C ARG A 177 -14.58 7.88 7.22
N ALA A 178 -14.62 7.22 6.06
CA ALA A 178 -14.54 5.76 5.98
C ALA A 178 -13.24 5.22 6.57
N LEU A 179 -12.11 5.92 6.38
CA LEU A 179 -10.85 5.52 6.99
C LEU A 179 -10.87 5.59 8.52
N ASP A 180 -11.78 6.34 9.15
CA ASP A 180 -11.91 6.34 10.62
C ASP A 180 -12.41 4.98 11.12
N LEU A 181 -13.35 4.38 10.38
CA LEU A 181 -13.86 3.04 10.68
C LEU A 181 -12.76 1.99 10.47
N VAL A 182 -12.00 2.12 9.38
CA VAL A 182 -10.85 1.25 9.12
C VAL A 182 -9.81 1.37 10.22
N ASP A 183 -9.53 2.58 10.71
CA ASP A 183 -8.60 2.80 11.82
C ASP A 183 -9.07 2.08 13.10
N LEU A 184 -10.34 2.25 13.45
CA LEU A 184 -10.91 1.73 14.69
C LEU A 184 -11.07 0.20 14.68
N VAL A 185 -11.56 -0.37 13.59
CA VAL A 185 -11.96 -1.78 13.52
C VAL A 185 -10.83 -2.67 13.04
N LEU A 186 -9.88 -2.13 12.28
CA LEU A 186 -8.81 -2.91 11.65
C LEU A 186 -7.42 -2.43 12.04
N ALA A 187 -7.05 -1.18 11.74
CA ALA A 187 -5.66 -0.74 11.85
C ALA A 187 -5.14 -0.73 13.29
N ARG A 188 -5.89 -0.16 14.24
CA ARG A 188 -5.46 -0.13 15.66
C ARG A 188 -5.43 -1.49 16.33
N PRO A 189 -6.45 -2.37 16.18
CA PRO A 189 -6.36 -3.73 16.71
C PRO A 189 -5.15 -4.48 16.16
N LEU A 190 -4.89 -4.36 14.86
CA LEU A 190 -3.71 -4.96 14.24
C LEU A 190 -2.41 -4.37 14.80
N LEU A 191 -2.35 -3.06 15.02
CA LEU A 191 -1.17 -2.40 15.59
C LEU A 191 -0.86 -2.90 17.01
N VAL A 192 -1.88 -3.17 17.84
CA VAL A 192 -1.70 -3.78 19.17
C VAL A 192 -1.09 -5.17 19.07
N LEU A 193 -1.39 -5.92 18.00
CA LEU A 193 -0.79 -7.22 17.69
C LEU A 193 0.59 -7.09 17.01
N GLY A 194 1.13 -5.88 16.91
CA GLY A 194 2.38 -5.57 16.24
C GLY A 194 2.29 -5.58 14.72
N VAL A 195 1.09 -5.56 14.14
CA VAL A 195 0.89 -5.49 12.69
C VAL A 195 0.63 -4.04 12.30
N GLY A 196 1.64 -3.38 11.74
CA GLY A 196 1.51 -2.08 11.13
C GLY A 196 1.21 -2.18 9.63
N TRP A 197 0.99 -1.02 9.01
CA TRP A 197 0.74 -0.92 7.58
C TRP A 197 1.55 0.20 6.94
N GLY A 198 1.69 0.14 5.63
CA GLY A 198 2.49 1.06 4.87
C GLY A 198 2.29 0.92 3.37
N LYS A 199 3.19 1.51 2.60
CA LYS A 199 3.20 1.49 1.14
C LYS A 199 4.62 1.35 0.62
N ARG A 200 4.78 0.92 -0.62
CA ARG A 200 6.09 0.88 -1.27
C ARG A 200 5.95 1.14 -2.75
N PHE A 201 6.75 2.06 -3.26
CA PHE A 201 6.74 2.39 -4.69
C PHE A 201 8.11 2.04 -5.25
N ARG A 202 8.18 0.95 -6.01
CA ARG A 202 9.45 0.41 -6.54
C ARG A 202 9.91 1.17 -7.77
N ALA A 203 8.94 1.49 -8.62
CA ALA A 203 9.12 2.24 -9.86
C ALA A 203 7.84 3.05 -10.13
N PRO A 204 7.85 4.02 -11.06
CA PRO A 204 6.67 4.81 -11.38
C PRO A 204 5.42 3.96 -11.74
N HIS A 205 5.61 2.81 -12.37
CA HIS A 205 4.52 1.92 -12.78
C HIS A 205 4.40 0.65 -11.90
N ARG A 206 5.13 0.60 -10.78
CA ARG A 206 5.20 -0.60 -9.93
C ARG A 206 5.23 -0.23 -8.45
N GLY A 207 4.15 -0.52 -7.74
CA GLY A 207 3.98 -0.19 -6.34
C GLY A 207 3.09 -1.18 -5.63
N ASP A 208 3.39 -1.42 -4.37
CA ASP A 208 2.59 -2.19 -3.44
C ASP A 208 1.71 -1.18 -2.68
N ALA A 209 0.44 -1.14 -3.07
CA ALA A 209 -0.51 -0.12 -2.65
C ALA A 209 -0.83 -0.20 -1.14
N LEU A 210 -0.66 -1.40 -0.58
CA LEU A 210 -0.68 -1.65 0.86
C LEU A 210 0.36 -2.73 1.17
N ILE A 211 1.21 -2.44 2.14
CA ILE A 211 2.09 -3.41 2.78
C ILE A 211 1.65 -3.51 4.23
N LEU A 212 1.65 -4.72 4.76
CA LEU A 212 1.58 -4.95 6.18
C LEU A 212 2.97 -5.32 6.68
N HIS A 213 3.32 -4.86 7.88
CA HIS A 213 4.56 -5.24 8.54
C HIS A 213 4.28 -5.79 9.92
N TRP A 214 4.86 -6.94 10.23
CA TRP A 214 4.74 -7.55 11.55
C TRP A 214 6.00 -7.31 12.37
N MET A 215 5.82 -6.66 13.53
CA MET A 215 6.86 -6.26 14.50
C MET A 215 8.04 -5.52 13.85
N ASP A 216 7.80 -4.79 12.76
CA ASP A 216 8.83 -4.13 11.94
C ASP A 216 9.93 -5.07 11.41
N LYS A 217 9.65 -6.37 11.37
CA LYS A 217 10.56 -7.41 10.90
C LYS A 217 10.13 -8.01 9.57
N ILE A 218 8.83 -8.24 9.35
CA ILE A 218 8.36 -8.95 8.16
C ILE A 218 7.42 -8.06 7.38
N TYR A 219 7.80 -7.67 6.16
CA TYR A 219 7.04 -6.80 5.27
C TYR A 219 6.41 -7.63 4.15
N PHE A 220 5.09 -7.67 4.12
CA PHE A 220 4.33 -8.43 3.15
C PHE A 220 3.33 -7.54 2.40
N PRO A 221 3.36 -7.51 1.07
CA PRO A 221 2.40 -6.75 0.28
C PRO A 221 1.02 -7.42 0.36
N MET A 222 -0.04 -6.62 0.32
CA MET A 222 -1.42 -7.08 0.25
C MET A 222 -1.91 -7.07 -1.21
N PRO A 223 -1.78 -8.20 -1.94
CA PRO A 223 -2.00 -8.23 -3.38
C PRO A 223 -3.46 -8.03 -3.78
N MET A 224 -4.40 -8.15 -2.85
CA MET A 224 -5.83 -7.97 -3.11
C MET A 224 -6.19 -6.57 -3.63
N TYR A 225 -5.34 -5.57 -3.39
CA TYR A 225 -5.52 -4.20 -3.91
C TYR A 225 -4.83 -3.97 -5.26
N GLY A 226 -4.09 -4.97 -5.75
CA GLY A 226 -3.36 -4.91 -7.01
C GLY A 226 -2.12 -4.04 -6.95
N ASN A 227 -1.59 -3.74 -8.14
CA ASN A 227 -0.46 -2.84 -8.32
C ASN A 227 -0.90 -1.38 -8.25
N ALA A 228 -0.05 -0.51 -7.69
CA ALA A 228 -0.19 0.93 -7.76
C ALA A 228 0.87 1.54 -8.68
N SER A 229 0.51 2.62 -9.35
CA SER A 229 1.43 3.46 -10.13
C SER A 229 1.53 4.84 -9.49
N ILE A 230 2.72 5.43 -9.45
CA ILE A 230 2.93 6.82 -9.05
C ILE A 230 3.07 7.67 -10.30
N VAL A 231 2.25 8.70 -10.41
CA VAL A 231 2.27 9.68 -11.49
C VAL A 231 2.08 11.07 -10.91
N ASP A 232 2.66 12.09 -11.54
CA ASP A 232 2.36 13.47 -11.19
C ASP A 232 1.05 13.89 -11.88
N MET A 233 0.08 14.34 -11.09
CA MET A 233 -1.24 14.78 -11.55
C MET A 233 -1.63 16.09 -10.87
N GLU A 234 -2.39 16.91 -11.58
CA GLU A 234 -2.98 18.10 -10.99
C GLU A 234 -4.12 17.72 -10.05
N TYR A 235 -4.06 18.23 -8.81
CA TYR A 235 -5.15 18.13 -7.86
C TYR A 235 -5.05 19.30 -6.88
N ALA A 236 -6.18 19.95 -6.62
CA ALA A 236 -6.24 21.20 -5.86
C ALA A 236 -5.37 22.34 -6.45
N GLY A 237 -5.30 22.45 -7.78
CA GLY A 237 -4.55 23.51 -8.46
C GLY A 237 -3.02 23.40 -8.39
N LYS A 238 -2.47 22.26 -7.92
CA LYS A 238 -1.03 21.99 -7.97
C LYS A 238 -0.77 20.59 -8.52
N THR A 239 0.23 20.45 -9.38
CA THR A 239 0.77 19.16 -9.83
C THR A 239 1.50 18.46 -8.69
N GLN A 240 1.16 17.20 -8.42
CA GLN A 240 1.75 16.42 -7.33
C GLN A 240 1.71 14.92 -7.60
N ALA A 241 2.56 14.20 -6.89
CA ALA A 241 2.57 12.76 -6.82
C ALA A 241 1.19 12.24 -6.43
N THR A 242 0.71 11.32 -7.25
CA THR A 242 -0.56 10.64 -7.06
C THR A 242 -0.36 9.15 -7.24
N ALA A 243 -0.68 8.35 -6.21
CA ALA A 243 -0.74 6.91 -6.35
C ALA A 243 -2.09 6.52 -6.94
N ARG A 244 -2.07 5.86 -8.09
CA ARG A 244 -3.24 5.31 -8.78
C ARG A 244 -3.27 3.81 -8.63
N TYR A 245 -4.38 3.29 -8.15
CA TYR A 245 -4.59 1.85 -8.02
C TYR A 245 -5.06 1.30 -9.36
N ASN A 246 -4.35 0.31 -9.92
CA ASN A 246 -4.61 -0.13 -11.30
C ASN A 246 -6.00 -0.78 -11.48
N HIS A 247 -6.56 -1.36 -10.41
CA HIS A 247 -7.83 -2.10 -10.43
C HIS A 247 -8.91 -1.48 -9.55
N GLN A 248 -8.63 -0.32 -8.94
CA GLN A 248 -9.57 0.39 -8.06
C GLN A 248 -9.73 1.83 -8.52
N PRO A 249 -10.90 2.47 -8.33
CA PRO A 249 -11.12 3.88 -8.65
C PRO A 249 -10.50 4.81 -7.60
N TRP A 250 -9.40 4.38 -6.98
CA TRP A 250 -8.76 5.04 -5.85
C TRP A 250 -7.51 5.77 -6.30
N ASN A 251 -7.43 7.04 -5.89
CA ASN A 251 -6.27 7.89 -6.05
C ASN A 251 -5.83 8.37 -4.67
N GLU A 252 -4.53 8.45 -4.46
CA GLU A 252 -3.97 9.05 -3.25
C GLU A 252 -3.06 10.19 -3.64
N HIS A 253 -3.36 11.39 -3.14
CA HIS A 253 -2.61 12.59 -3.45
C HIS A 253 -1.69 12.96 -2.29
N PHE A 254 -0.44 13.33 -2.59
CA PHE A 254 0.58 13.53 -1.55
C PHE A 254 1.14 14.95 -1.52
N ARG A 255 1.21 15.50 -0.30
CA ARG A 255 1.88 16.75 0.01
C ARG A 255 2.96 16.53 1.05
N ILE A 256 4.00 17.35 1.02
CA ILE A 256 5.12 17.27 1.97
C ILE A 256 4.68 17.89 3.31
N LEU A 257 4.49 17.06 4.34
CA LEU A 257 4.18 17.52 5.69
C LEU A 257 5.46 17.87 6.47
N ASN A 258 6.54 17.13 6.23
CA ASN A 258 7.88 17.37 6.72
C ASN A 258 8.89 16.89 5.66
N ASP A 259 9.79 17.76 5.22
CA ASP A 259 10.79 17.42 4.20
C ASP A 259 11.99 16.63 4.77
N GLY A 260 12.07 16.52 6.10
CA GLY A 260 13.08 15.73 6.79
C GLY A 260 14.44 16.40 6.90
N LYS A 261 14.64 17.63 6.42
CA LYS A 261 15.96 18.29 6.46
C LYS A 261 16.45 18.54 7.87
N GLU A 262 15.54 18.96 8.76
CA GLU A 262 15.86 19.22 10.17
C GLU A 262 15.58 18.01 11.06
N SER A 263 14.48 17.29 10.81
CA SER A 263 14.03 16.17 11.64
C SER A 263 14.73 14.84 11.32
N GLY A 264 15.42 14.75 10.18
CA GLY A 264 15.93 13.49 9.63
C GLY A 264 14.84 12.53 9.13
N LYS A 265 13.57 12.94 9.15
CA LYS A 265 12.41 12.08 8.87
C LYS A 265 11.43 12.78 7.94
N MET A 266 11.38 12.32 6.69
CA MET A 266 10.42 12.78 5.70
C MET A 266 9.03 12.22 6.01
N VAL A 267 8.03 13.10 6.05
CA VAL A 267 6.62 12.76 6.29
C VAL A 267 5.75 13.40 5.23
N LEU A 268 4.89 12.61 4.61
CA LEU A 268 3.90 13.08 3.66
C LEU A 268 2.51 13.08 4.31
N LEU A 269 1.69 14.06 3.95
CA LEU A 269 0.24 14.03 4.16
C LEU A 269 -0.42 13.48 2.90
N GLY A 270 -1.19 12.41 3.05
CA GLY A 270 -1.92 11.74 1.99
C GLY A 270 -3.43 11.96 2.13
N ALA A 271 -4.08 12.33 1.01
CA ALA A 271 -5.52 12.32 0.87
C ALA A 271 -5.92 11.10 0.04
N TRP A 272 -6.65 10.15 0.64
CA TRP A 272 -7.20 9.00 -0.08
C TRP A 272 -8.55 9.38 -0.68
N CYS A 273 -8.67 9.24 -1.99
CA CYS A 273 -9.85 9.64 -2.75
C CYS A 273 -10.43 8.46 -3.53
N THR A 274 -11.75 8.34 -3.53
CA THR A 274 -12.49 7.50 -4.48
C THR A 274 -13.33 8.40 -5.38
N ARG A 275 -13.15 8.29 -6.71
CA ARG A 275 -13.87 9.13 -7.69
C ARG A 275 -13.86 10.62 -7.31
N ASP A 276 -12.67 11.14 -7.04
CA ASP A 276 -12.38 12.53 -6.65
C ASP A 276 -12.97 12.97 -5.30
N THR A 277 -13.59 12.06 -4.57
CA THR A 277 -14.17 12.32 -3.26
C THR A 277 -13.22 11.87 -2.17
N ILE A 278 -12.92 12.76 -1.21
CA ILE A 278 -12.02 12.44 -0.09
C ILE A 278 -12.70 11.37 0.79
N GLY A 279 -12.10 10.18 0.84
CA GLY A 279 -12.55 9.08 1.68
C GLY A 279 -11.79 8.97 3.01
N GLY A 280 -10.68 9.70 3.16
CA GLY A 280 -9.97 9.86 4.42
C GLY A 280 -8.54 10.36 4.28
N TRP A 281 -7.87 10.52 5.42
CA TRP A 281 -6.55 11.13 5.52
C TRP A 281 -5.56 10.21 6.21
N PHE A 282 -4.29 10.31 5.83
CA PHE A 282 -3.23 9.52 6.42
C PHE A 282 -1.89 10.25 6.29
N THR A 283 -0.90 9.79 7.05
CA THR A 283 0.50 10.16 6.84
C THR A 283 1.29 8.98 6.31
N LEU A 284 2.34 9.29 5.55
CA LEU A 284 3.38 8.35 5.17
C LEU A 284 4.71 8.83 5.71
N THR A 285 5.35 8.00 6.52
CA THR A 285 6.69 8.22 7.04
C THR A 285 7.70 7.41 6.23
N HIS A 286 8.78 8.04 5.75
CA HIS A 286 9.81 7.31 5.01
C HIS A 286 10.58 6.35 5.93
N GLN A 287 10.66 5.08 5.52
CA GLN A 287 11.39 4.01 6.22
C GLN A 287 12.76 3.77 5.56
N THR A 288 13.79 4.47 6.03
CA THR A 288 15.16 4.40 5.47
C THR A 288 15.81 3.03 5.61
N GLU A 289 15.37 2.22 6.57
CA GLU A 289 15.92 0.89 6.83
C GLU A 289 15.38 -0.21 5.90
N VAL A 290 14.38 0.12 5.07
CA VAL A 290 13.72 -0.82 4.17
C VAL A 290 13.91 -0.31 2.75
N GLU A 291 15.12 -0.53 2.23
CA GLU A 291 15.46 -0.16 0.86
C GLU A 291 14.57 -0.87 -0.13
N THR A 292 14.16 -0.13 -1.16
CA THR A 292 13.41 -0.68 -2.28
C THR A 292 14.38 -0.95 -3.41
N LEU A 293 14.24 -2.11 -4.07
CA LEU A 293 15.00 -2.38 -5.28
C LEU A 293 14.68 -1.32 -6.32
N SER A 294 15.67 -0.49 -6.64
CA SER A 294 15.60 0.35 -7.83
C SER A 294 15.57 -0.56 -9.06
N ALA A 295 14.76 -0.16 -10.04
CA ALA A 295 14.59 -0.88 -11.30
C ALA A 295 15.90 -1.00 -12.12
N SER A 296 16.99 -0.34 -11.72
CA SER A 296 18.30 -0.47 -12.36
C SER A 296 19.01 -1.80 -12.06
N ASN A 297 18.52 -2.60 -11.09
CA ASN A 297 19.11 -3.88 -10.69
C ASN A 297 18.19 -5.11 -10.92
N ALA A 298 17.14 -4.99 -11.75
CA ALA A 298 16.16 -6.06 -12.00
C ALA A 298 15.93 -6.33 -13.50
#